data_AF-A0A6B0SFJ3-F1
#
_entry.id   AF-A0A6B0SFJ3-F1
#
_cell.length_a   1.000
_cell.length_b   1.000
_cell.length_c   1.000
_cell.angle_alpha   90.00
_cell.angle_beta   90.00
_cell.angle_gamma   90.00
#
_symmetry.space_group_name_H-M   'P 1'
#
loop_
_entity.id
_entity.type
_entity.pdbx_description
1 polymer ?
#
loop_
_entity_poly.entity_id
_entity_poly.type
_entity_poly.pdbx_seq_one_letter_code
_entity_poly.pdbx_strand_id
1 'polypeptide(L)'
;MIECQVDSQVNFMYWYRQFPGQSLVLMATANQGSKATYESGFTDNKFPISRPKQAFSTLTVNNVSSEDSSSYFCSARDTVLGTDQGSQQEPLSHPPSSQPGSVFGALVSQKPSRAIRQRGTSMMIECRQVDSQLAAMYWYRQLPGQSLVLMATANQGSKAT
;
A
#
# COMPACT_ATOMS: atom_id res chain seq x y z
N MET A 1 -0.65 -8.69 -16.25
CA MET A 1 -0.16 -7.36 -15.85
C MET A 1 -1.35 -6.60 -15.28
N ILE A 2 -1.15 -5.86 -14.21
CA ILE A 2 -2.19 -5.11 -13.49
C ILE A 2 -1.80 -3.64 -13.53
N GLU A 3 -2.78 -2.77 -13.69
CA GLU A 3 -2.55 -1.37 -14.03
C GLU A 3 -3.27 -0.45 -13.08
N CYS A 4 -2.62 0.67 -12.83
CA CYS A 4 -3.11 1.71 -11.97
C CYS A 4 -3.03 3.03 -12.70
N GLN A 5 -4.20 3.60 -12.99
CA GLN A 5 -4.31 4.93 -13.58
C GLN A 5 -5.14 5.82 -12.65
N VAL A 6 -4.71 7.07 -12.52
CA VAL A 6 -5.39 8.09 -11.72
C VAL A 6 -5.46 9.41 -12.47
N ASP A 7 -6.49 10.20 -12.18
CA ASP A 7 -6.77 11.43 -12.92
C ASP A 7 -5.84 12.59 -12.52
N SER A 8 -5.19 12.49 -11.37
CA SER A 8 -4.25 13.49 -10.86
C SER A 8 -2.82 12.98 -10.90
N GLN A 9 -1.87 13.85 -11.27
CA GLN A 9 -0.45 13.54 -11.15
C GLN A 9 -0.06 13.46 -9.67
N VAL A 10 0.50 12.32 -9.27
CA VAL A 10 0.95 12.07 -7.89
C VAL A 10 2.43 11.71 -7.85
N ASN A 11 3.11 12.00 -6.75
CA ASN A 11 4.54 11.71 -6.61
C ASN A 11 4.82 10.24 -6.28
N PHE A 12 3.87 9.58 -5.62
CA PHE A 12 3.99 8.20 -5.12
C PHE A 12 2.77 7.38 -5.55
N MET A 13 2.96 6.08 -5.78
CA MET A 13 1.87 5.11 -5.86
C MET A 13 2.20 3.92 -4.98
N TYR A 14 1.21 3.40 -4.28
CA TYR A 14 1.36 2.25 -3.40
C TYR A 14 0.69 1.04 -4.04
N TRP A 15 1.32 -0.13 -3.95
CA TRP A 15 0.76 -1.40 -4.39
C TRP A 15 0.48 -2.29 -3.19
N TYR A 16 -0.73 -2.85 -3.15
CA TYR A 16 -1.20 -3.71 -2.07
C TYR A 16 -1.66 -5.05 -2.62
N ARG A 17 -1.55 -6.06 -1.76
CA ARG A 17 -2.06 -7.41 -1.99
C ARG A 17 -3.06 -7.79 -0.92
N GLN A 18 -4.13 -8.48 -1.31
CA GLN A 18 -5.12 -9.01 -0.39
C GLN A 18 -5.42 -10.48 -0.70
N PHE A 19 -5.11 -11.36 0.24
CA PHE A 19 -5.56 -12.75 0.19
C PHE A 19 -7.03 -12.88 0.63
N PRO A 20 -7.76 -13.89 0.12
CA PRO A 20 -9.11 -14.17 0.59
C PRO A 20 -9.18 -14.29 2.12
N GLY A 21 -10.05 -13.50 2.75
CA GLY A 21 -10.22 -13.49 4.20
C GLY A 21 -9.10 -12.81 5.00
N GLN A 22 -8.14 -12.15 4.35
CA GLN A 22 -7.05 -11.41 5.00
C GLN A 22 -7.12 -9.90 4.75
N SER A 23 -6.39 -9.16 5.56
CA SER A 23 -6.20 -7.70 5.40
C SER A 23 -5.31 -7.39 4.19
N LEU A 24 -5.37 -6.13 3.74
CA LEU A 24 -4.43 -5.59 2.75
C LEU A 24 -3.02 -5.52 3.32
N VAL A 25 -2.05 -5.98 2.54
CA VAL A 25 -0.62 -5.91 2.83
C VAL A 25 0.03 -5.01 1.80
N LEU A 26 0.80 -4.01 2.26
CA LEU A 26 1.62 -3.18 1.37
C LEU A 26 2.72 -4.06 0.76
N MET A 27 2.78 -4.07 -0.57
CA MET A 27 3.81 -4.80 -1.31
C MET A 27 5.01 -3.90 -1.61
N ALA A 28 4.75 -2.70 -2.11
CA ALA A 28 5.78 -1.79 -2.57
C ALA A 28 5.26 -0.36 -2.78
N THR A 29 6.20 0.59 -2.73
CA THR A 29 5.99 1.98 -3.14
C THR A 29 6.71 2.26 -4.45
N ALA A 30 6.00 2.84 -5.41
CA ALA A 30 6.51 3.16 -6.73
C ALA A 30 6.71 4.67 -6.90
N ASN A 31 7.92 5.08 -7.27
CA ASN A 31 8.29 6.46 -7.60
C ASN A 31 8.37 6.62 -9.12
N GLN A 32 8.04 7.79 -9.65
CA GLN A 32 8.21 8.02 -11.09
C GLN A 32 9.69 7.88 -11.47
N GLY A 33 9.95 7.12 -12.53
CA GLY A 33 11.29 7.01 -13.13
C GLY A 33 12.31 6.25 -12.28
N SER A 34 11.91 5.68 -11.14
CA SER A 34 12.79 4.93 -10.24
C SER A 34 12.26 3.51 -10.02
N LYS A 35 13.14 2.63 -9.52
CA LYS A 35 12.74 1.28 -9.10
C LYS A 35 11.79 1.38 -7.90
N ALA A 36 10.79 0.49 -7.85
CA ALA A 36 9.91 0.39 -6.69
C ALA A 36 10.68 -0.10 -5.45
N THR A 37 10.29 0.42 -4.30
CA THR A 37 10.78 -0.01 -2.98
C THR A 37 9.84 -1.07 -2.44
N TYR A 38 10.34 -2.28 -2.21
CA TYR A 38 9.53 -3.42 -1.79
C TYR A 38 9.55 -3.62 -0.28
N GLU A 39 8.41 -4.00 0.27
CA GLU A 39 8.28 -4.50 1.63
C GLU A 39 8.85 -5.92 1.76
N SER A 40 9.12 -6.34 3.00
CA SER A 40 9.63 -7.68 3.29
C SER A 40 8.71 -8.76 2.75
N GLY A 41 9.29 -9.76 2.08
CA GLY A 41 8.54 -10.86 1.44
C GLY A 41 8.10 -10.58 0.01
N PHE A 42 8.33 -9.38 -0.51
CA PHE A 42 8.08 -9.04 -1.92
C PHE A 42 9.39 -8.71 -2.62
N THR A 43 9.48 -9.06 -3.91
CA THR A 43 10.68 -8.82 -4.72
C THR A 43 10.29 -8.37 -6.11
N ASP A 44 11.18 -7.63 -6.75
CA ASP A 44 11.04 -7.20 -8.15
C ASP A 44 11.08 -8.38 -9.12
N ASN A 45 11.79 -9.46 -8.80
CA ASN A 45 11.80 -10.68 -9.62
C ASN A 45 10.41 -11.34 -9.69
N LYS A 46 9.67 -11.35 -8.58
CA LYS A 46 8.33 -11.95 -8.51
C LYS A 46 7.22 -10.96 -8.89
N PHE A 47 7.35 -9.72 -8.43
CA PHE A 47 6.35 -8.67 -8.55
C PHE A 47 6.91 -7.41 -9.23
N PRO A 48 7.40 -7.46 -10.50
CA PRO A 48 7.95 -6.28 -11.15
C PRO A 48 6.95 -5.12 -11.17
N ILE A 49 7.36 -3.95 -10.68
CA ILE A 49 6.55 -2.73 -10.70
C ILE A 49 7.22 -1.66 -11.54
N SER A 50 6.46 -1.09 -12.47
CA SER A 50 6.87 0.04 -13.30
C SER A 50 6.07 1.29 -12.98
N ARG A 51 6.73 2.44 -13.06
CA ARG A 51 6.04 3.73 -12.97
C ARG A 51 6.66 4.77 -13.90
N PRO A 52 6.28 4.73 -15.19
CA PRO A 52 6.83 5.65 -16.19
C PRO A 52 6.27 7.08 -16.04
N LYS A 53 5.02 7.22 -15.58
CA LYS A 53 4.32 8.51 -15.48
C LYS A 53 3.73 8.71 -14.09
N GLN A 54 3.55 9.96 -13.67
CA GLN A 54 2.98 10.27 -12.35
C GLN A 54 1.56 9.73 -12.18
N ALA A 55 0.76 9.75 -13.24
CA ALA A 55 -0.62 9.27 -13.26
C ALA A 55 -0.76 7.76 -13.51
N PHE A 56 0.34 7.01 -13.68
CA PHE A 56 0.28 5.65 -14.20
C PHE A 56 1.36 4.70 -13.66
N SER A 57 0.97 3.53 -13.15
CA SER A 57 1.87 2.45 -12.71
C SER A 57 1.37 1.05 -13.11
N THR A 58 2.28 0.10 -13.28
CA THR A 58 1.98 -1.33 -13.49
C THR A 58 2.60 -2.21 -12.44
N LEU A 59 1.92 -3.33 -12.17
CA LEU A 59 2.42 -4.48 -11.44
C LEU A 59 2.32 -5.72 -12.34
N THR A 60 3.41 -6.47 -12.47
CA THR A 60 3.42 -7.79 -13.10
C THR A 60 3.60 -8.86 -12.03
N VAL A 61 3.00 -10.02 -12.22
CA VAL A 61 3.23 -11.21 -11.39
C VAL A 61 3.95 -12.23 -12.25
N ASN A 62 5.24 -12.46 -11.98
CA ASN A 62 6.05 -13.42 -12.71
C ASN A 62 5.87 -14.83 -12.15
N ASN A 63 6.05 -15.85 -13.00
CA ASN A 63 5.96 -17.26 -12.62
C ASN A 63 4.68 -17.55 -11.81
N VAL A 64 3.52 -17.21 -12.38
CA VAL A 64 2.22 -17.27 -11.69
C VAL A 64 1.95 -18.68 -11.18
N SER A 65 1.61 -18.81 -9.90
CA SER A 65 1.18 -20.05 -9.25
C SER A 65 -0.17 -19.87 -8.57
N SER A 66 -0.73 -20.97 -8.05
CA SER A 66 -1.96 -20.92 -7.25
C SER A 66 -1.84 -20.02 -6.01
N GLU A 67 -0.62 -19.86 -5.47
CA GLU A 67 -0.35 -19.00 -4.33
C GLU A 67 -0.43 -17.51 -4.67
N ASP A 68 -0.44 -17.15 -5.95
CA ASP A 68 -0.61 -15.77 -6.40
C ASP A 68 -2.08 -15.33 -6.45
N SER A 69 -3.01 -16.28 -6.27
CA SER A 69 -4.46 -16.01 -6.28
C SER A 69 -4.85 -15.07 -5.14
N SER A 70 -4.99 -13.79 -5.48
CA SER A 70 -5.24 -12.69 -4.57
C SER A 70 -5.70 -11.47 -5.34
N SER A 71 -6.31 -10.53 -4.64
CA SER A 71 -6.64 -9.23 -5.21
C SER A 71 -5.45 -8.28 -5.07
N TYR A 72 -5.17 -7.51 -6.11
CA TYR A 72 -4.11 -6.51 -6.13
C TYR A 72 -4.73 -5.14 -6.29
N PHE A 73 -4.27 -4.18 -5.49
CA PHE A 73 -4.82 -2.84 -5.45
C PHE A 73 -3.70 -1.82 -5.54
N CYS A 74 -4.02 -0.65 -6.06
CA CYS A 74 -3.12 0.48 -6.03
C CYS A 74 -3.78 1.71 -5.43
N SER A 75 -2.98 2.64 -4.92
CA SER A 75 -3.46 3.98 -4.55
C SER A 75 -2.44 5.05 -4.95
N ALA A 76 -2.95 6.18 -5.44
CA ALA A 76 -2.15 7.33 -5.90
C ALA A 76 -1.99 8.43 -4.85
N ARG A 77 -2.97 8.55 -3.97
CA ARG A 77 -2.87 9.39 -2.79
C ARG A 77 -2.61 8.46 -1.61
N ASP A 78 -1.74 8.86 -0.70
CA ASP A 78 -1.99 8.57 0.71
C ASP A 78 -3.39 9.13 0.95
N THR A 79 -4.43 8.29 0.95
CA THR A 79 -5.78 8.68 0.48
C THR A 79 -6.30 9.96 1.14
N VAL A 80 -6.21 11.10 0.45
CA VAL A 80 -7.01 12.31 0.66
C VAL A 80 -7.23 13.02 -0.67
N LEU A 81 -8.31 12.66 -1.37
CA LEU A 81 -9.41 13.54 -1.79
C LEU A 81 -10.15 12.81 -2.90
N GLY A 82 -11.37 12.38 -2.56
CA GLY A 82 -12.34 11.97 -3.55
C GLY A 82 -12.70 13.15 -4.42
N THR A 83 -12.76 12.88 -5.72
CA THR A 83 -13.84 13.34 -6.58
C THR A 83 -14.09 12.20 -7.55
N ASP A 84 -15.34 11.75 -7.61
CA ASP A 84 -15.85 10.86 -8.66
C ASP A 84 -15.27 11.21 -10.02
N GLN A 85 -14.66 10.24 -10.70
CA GLN A 85 -15.20 9.66 -11.92
C GLN A 85 -14.37 8.47 -12.38
N GLY A 86 -15.03 7.58 -13.11
CA GLY A 86 -14.57 6.22 -13.32
C GLY A 86 -13.51 6.02 -14.39
N SER A 87 -12.82 4.89 -14.23
CA SER A 87 -12.44 3.92 -15.27
C SER A 87 -11.54 4.39 -16.42
N GLN A 88 -10.36 3.76 -16.56
CA GLN A 88 -9.95 2.82 -17.63
C GLN A 88 -8.41 2.74 -17.78
N GLN A 89 -7.96 1.66 -18.43
CA GLN A 89 -6.67 0.95 -18.38
C GLN A 89 -5.56 1.44 -19.35
N GLU A 90 -4.34 0.92 -19.12
CA GLU A 90 -3.17 0.61 -20.00
C GLU A 90 -1.89 1.49 -20.12
N PRO A 91 -0.66 0.85 -20.18
CA PRO A 91 0.68 1.30 -19.75
C PRO A 91 1.64 1.71 -20.89
N LEU A 92 2.91 2.16 -20.69
CA LEU A 92 4.07 1.33 -20.28
C LEU A 92 5.41 2.13 -20.20
N SER A 93 6.32 1.68 -19.29
CA SER A 93 7.82 1.57 -19.36
C SER A 93 8.79 2.77 -19.55
N HIS A 94 10.05 2.87 -19.05
CA HIS A 94 10.99 2.22 -18.07
C HIS A 94 12.44 2.87 -18.26
N PRO A 95 13.62 2.44 -17.69
CA PRO A 95 14.34 2.96 -16.49
C PRO A 95 15.91 3.16 -16.72
N PRO A 96 16.89 2.81 -15.83
CA PRO A 96 17.37 3.42 -14.55
C PRO A 96 18.91 3.68 -14.44
N SER A 97 19.39 4.32 -13.35
CA SER A 97 20.78 4.25 -12.83
C SER A 97 20.85 4.34 -11.29
N SER A 98 21.96 3.90 -10.71
CA SER A 98 22.19 3.16 -9.45
C SER A 98 22.54 3.95 -8.17
N GLN A 99 22.12 3.48 -6.98
CA GLN A 99 22.89 3.53 -5.72
C GLN A 99 22.46 2.42 -4.70
N PRO A 100 23.33 1.97 -3.77
CA PRO A 100 23.06 0.89 -2.82
C PRO A 100 22.47 1.37 -1.48
N GLY A 101 21.37 0.73 -1.07
CA GLY A 101 21.13 0.32 0.32
C GLY A 101 20.59 1.35 1.32
N SER A 102 19.25 1.46 1.40
CA SER A 102 18.58 1.51 2.70
C SER A 102 17.20 0.87 2.58
N VAL A 103 17.03 -0.29 3.23
CA VAL A 103 15.76 -0.99 3.34
C VAL A 103 14.92 -0.24 4.36
N PHE A 104 14.11 0.73 3.89
CA PHE A 104 13.10 1.37 4.75
C PHE A 104 11.76 0.65 4.57
N GLY A 105 11.71 -0.62 4.97
CA GLY A 105 10.45 -1.30 5.26
C GLY A 105 10.12 -1.05 6.73
N ALA A 106 8.93 -0.53 7.02
CA ALA A 106 8.49 -0.39 8.39
C ALA A 106 7.93 -1.71 8.88
N LEU A 107 8.62 -2.38 9.81
CA LEU A 107 8.08 -3.56 10.45
C LEU A 107 6.97 -3.14 11.42
N VAL A 108 5.70 -3.31 11.02
CA VAL A 108 4.55 -2.92 11.84
C VAL A 108 3.88 -4.16 12.46
N SER A 109 3.59 -4.07 13.77
CA SER A 109 2.87 -5.08 14.53
C SER A 109 1.63 -4.46 15.19
N GLN A 110 0.45 -4.99 14.86
CA GLN A 110 -0.81 -4.54 15.43
C GLN A 110 -1.37 -5.53 16.46
N LYS A 111 -1.82 -5.04 17.62
CA LYS A 111 -2.45 -5.84 18.67
C LYS A 111 -3.72 -5.15 19.21
N PRO A 112 -4.79 -5.88 19.53
CA PRO A 112 -4.99 -7.30 19.24
C PRO A 112 -5.22 -7.50 17.73
N SER A 113 -4.76 -8.64 17.19
CA SER A 113 -5.04 -9.02 15.79
C SER A 113 -6.53 -9.35 15.57
N ARG A 114 -7.23 -9.75 16.63
CA ARG A 114 -8.67 -9.99 16.65
C ARG A 114 -9.24 -9.65 18.01
N ALA A 115 -10.31 -8.86 18.04
CA ALA A 115 -11.07 -8.58 19.26
C ALA A 115 -12.57 -8.65 18.98
N ILE A 116 -13.30 -9.34 19.86
CA ILE A 116 -14.76 -9.33 19.89
C ILE A 116 -15.15 -8.72 21.24
N ARG A 117 -15.93 -7.63 21.20
CA ARG A 117 -16.31 -6.83 22.36
C ARG A 117 -17.81 -6.56 22.33
N GLN A 118 -18.39 -6.30 23.50
CA GLN A 118 -19.80 -5.93 23.59
C GLN A 118 -20.04 -4.53 23.02
N ARG A 119 -21.23 -4.30 22.48
CA ARG A 119 -21.62 -3.01 21.93
C ARG A 119 -21.54 -1.92 23.01
N GLY A 120 -21.02 -0.75 22.65
CA GLY A 120 -20.85 0.38 23.58
C GLY A 120 -19.56 0.33 24.41
N THR A 121 -18.72 -0.69 24.24
CA THR A 121 -17.40 -0.75 24.88
C THR A 121 -16.31 -0.23 23.95
N SER A 122 -15.32 0.45 24.54
CA SER A 122 -14.14 0.94 23.82
C SER A 122 -13.09 -0.17 23.71
N MET A 123 -12.38 -0.22 22.59
CA MET A 123 -11.17 -1.03 22.47
C MET A 123 -9.98 -0.16 22.05
N MET A 124 -8.81 -0.49 22.60
CA MET A 124 -7.54 0.06 22.16
C MET A 124 -6.90 -0.92 21.18
N ILE A 125 -6.56 -0.42 20.00
CA ILE A 125 -5.68 -1.14 19.07
C ILE A 125 -4.32 -0.46 19.15
N GLU A 126 -3.29 -1.23 19.46
CA GLU A 126 -1.90 -0.81 19.45
C GLU A 126 -1.28 -1.11 18.10
N CYS A 127 -0.53 -0.14 17.58
CA CYS A 127 0.32 -0.30 16.40
C CYS A 127 1.76 -0.01 16.84
N ARG A 128 2.66 -0.97 16.66
CA ARG A 128 4.08 -0.86 17.00
C ARG A 128 4.88 -0.93 15.73
N GLN A 129 5.73 0.05 15.51
CA GLN A 129 6.66 0.09 14.40
C GLN A 129 8.06 -0.22 14.92
N VAL A 130 8.72 -1.18 14.30
CA VAL A 130 10.08 -1.62 14.60
C VAL A 130 10.99 -1.09 13.50
N ASP A 131 12.09 -0.44 13.89
CA ASP A 131 13.19 -0.03 13.02
C ASP A 131 12.86 0.94 11.88
N SER A 132 11.97 1.91 12.10
CA SER A 132 11.65 2.91 11.08
C SER A 132 11.75 4.36 11.58
N GLN A 133 12.21 5.25 10.71
CA GLN A 133 12.24 6.72 10.91
C GLN A 133 10.92 7.40 10.51
N LEU A 134 9.86 6.64 10.22
CA LEU A 134 8.59 7.21 9.79
C LEU A 134 7.92 7.96 10.95
N ALA A 135 7.77 9.26 10.76
CA ALA A 135 7.18 10.15 11.75
C ALA A 135 5.65 10.07 11.81
N ALA A 136 5.01 9.41 10.84
CA ALA A 136 3.55 9.35 10.71
C ALA A 136 3.05 7.90 10.65
N MET A 137 1.95 7.63 11.37
CA MET A 137 1.18 6.40 11.33
C MET A 137 -0.23 6.67 10.80
N TYR A 138 -0.68 5.83 9.89
CA TYR A 138 -2.00 5.92 9.27
C TYR A 138 -2.91 4.80 9.77
N TRP A 139 -4.11 5.16 10.22
CA TRP A 139 -5.10 4.21 10.73
C TRP A 139 -6.21 4.04 9.72
N TYR A 140 -6.35 2.83 9.18
CA TYR A 140 -7.39 2.49 8.21
C TYR A 140 -8.43 1.54 8.82
N ARG A 141 -9.68 1.66 8.36
CA ARG A 141 -10.75 0.71 8.65
C ARG A 141 -11.32 0.11 7.39
N GLN A 142 -11.55 -1.19 7.48
CA GLN A 142 -12.23 -1.96 6.45
C GLN A 142 -13.46 -2.62 7.08
N LEU A 143 -14.63 -2.42 6.46
CA LEU A 143 -15.81 -3.22 6.73
C LEU A 143 -15.89 -4.38 5.74
N PRO A 144 -16.55 -5.50 6.09
CA PRO A 144 -16.78 -6.59 5.16
C PRO A 144 -17.40 -6.08 3.85
N GLY A 145 -16.74 -6.37 2.73
CA GLY A 145 -17.19 -5.97 1.39
C GLY A 145 -16.95 -4.51 1.00
N GLN A 146 -16.21 -3.72 1.81
CA GLN A 146 -15.90 -2.31 1.52
C GLN A 146 -14.41 -2.06 1.32
N SER A 147 -14.08 -0.94 0.67
CA SER A 147 -12.71 -0.44 0.55
C SER A 147 -12.18 0.06 1.90
N LEU A 148 -10.85 0.25 2.00
CA LEU A 148 -10.26 0.91 3.15
C LEU A 148 -10.72 2.37 3.22
N VAL A 149 -10.99 2.83 4.44
CA VAL A 149 -11.27 4.22 4.76
C VAL A 149 -10.23 4.68 5.78
N LEU A 150 -9.52 5.78 5.47
CA LEU A 150 -8.63 6.44 6.43
C LEU A 150 -9.47 6.98 7.59
N MET A 151 -9.16 6.54 8.80
CA MET A 151 -9.84 6.97 10.02
C MET A 151 -9.10 8.08 10.76
N ALA A 152 -7.77 7.98 10.82
CA ALA A 152 -6.94 8.92 11.58
C ALA A 152 -5.48 8.90 11.13
N THR A 153 -4.79 10.02 11.39
CA THR A 153 -3.36 10.21 11.16
C THR A 153 -2.66 10.54 12.48
N ALA A 154 -1.57 9.86 12.81
CA ALA A 154 -0.86 10.06 14.07
C ALA A 154 0.62 10.34 13.82
N ASN A 155 1.09 11.54 14.17
CA ASN A 155 2.51 11.87 14.09
C ASN A 155 3.23 11.53 15.41
N GLN A 156 4.52 11.23 15.35
CA GLN A 156 5.35 10.95 16.51
C GLN A 156 5.25 12.10 17.52
N GLY A 157 4.92 11.78 18.77
CA GLY A 157 4.74 12.77 19.84
C GLY A 157 3.39 13.51 19.84
N SER A 158 2.45 13.16 18.95
CA SER A 158 1.11 13.77 18.87
C SER A 158 -0.01 12.76 19.05
N LYS A 159 -1.20 13.23 19.45
CA LYS A 159 -2.42 12.42 19.38
C LYS A 159 -2.90 12.33 17.94
N ALA A 160 -3.49 11.19 17.58
CA ALA A 160 -4.08 11.00 16.27
C ALA A 160 -5.18 12.04 16.02
N THR A 161 -5.19 12.60 14.81
CA THR A 161 -6.18 13.57 14.29
C THR A 161 -7.07 12.91 13.25
#